data_AF-A0A6L6PIW2-F1
#
_entry.id   AF-A0A6L6PIW2-F1
#
_cell.length_a   1.000
_cell.length_b   1.000
_cell.length_c   1.000
_cell.angle_alpha   90.00
_cell.angle_beta   90.00
_cell.angle_gamma   90.00
#
_symmetry.space_group_name_H-M   'P 1'
#
loop_
_entity.id
_entity.type
_entity.pdbx_description
1 polymer ?
#
loop_
_entity_poly.entity_id
_entity_poly.type
_entity_poly.pdbx_seq_one_letter_code
_entity_poly.pdbx_strand_id
1 'polypeptide(L)' 'MNEKDTKLQVRVNARKKAQAQKVLKSYGLSMSTAVDLLLHRIVEDKALPFEIKIPNAETRVAINESRKTMAQRQPHPDE' A
#
# COMPACT_ATOMS: atom_id res chain seq x y z
N MET A 1 14.51 25.88 3.96
CA MET A 1 14.89 24.62 3.28
C MET A 1 14.15 24.58 1.96
N ASN A 2 14.84 24.56 0.81
CA ASN A 2 14.18 24.33 -0.47
C ASN A 2 13.90 22.84 -0.59
N GLU A 3 12.65 22.44 -0.35
CA GLU A 3 12.17 21.12 -0.78
C GLU A 3 12.43 21.01 -2.29
N LYS A 4 13.20 19.99 -2.70
CA LYS A 4 13.51 19.77 -4.10
C LYS A 4 12.33 19.06 -4.74
N ASP A 5 11.56 19.79 -5.56
CA ASP A 5 10.52 19.20 -6.40
C ASP A 5 11.12 18.07 -7.24
N THR A 6 10.56 16.86 -7.09
CA THR A 6 10.97 15.68 -7.85
C THR A 6 9.80 15.18 -8.67
N LYS A 7 10.06 14.83 -9.93
CA LYS A 7 9.01 14.40 -10.86
C LYS A 7 8.72 12.90 -10.71
N LEU A 8 7.45 12.57 -10.49
CA LEU A 8 6.95 11.20 -10.54
C LEU A 8 6.37 10.90 -11.95
N GLN A 9 6.89 9.87 -12.61
CA GLN A 9 6.34 9.36 -13.88
C GLN A 9 5.86 7.92 -13.71
N VAL A 10 4.56 7.70 -13.91
CA VAL A 10 3.93 6.38 -13.79
C VAL A 10 3.25 6.00 -15.10
N ARG A 11 3.49 4.78 -15.57
CA ARG A 11 2.77 4.22 -16.71
C ARG A 11 1.37 3.81 -16.27
N VAL A 12 0.37 4.36 -16.95
CA VAL A 12 -1.04 4.06 -16.72
C VAL A 12 -1.75 3.80 -18.04
N ASN A 13 -2.75 2.94 -18.03
CA ASN A 13 -3.60 2.74 -19.20
C ASN A 13 -4.35 4.04 -19.55
N ALA A 14 -4.36 4.42 -20.82
CA ALA A 14 -4.96 5.68 -21.28
C ALA A 14 -6.45 5.81 -20.93
N ARG A 15 -7.24 4.73 -21.03
CA ARG A 15 -8.67 4.74 -20.65
C ARG A 15 -8.83 4.96 -19.14
N LYS A 16 -8.05 4.26 -18.32
CA LYS A 16 -8.07 4.43 -16.85
C LYS A 16 -7.67 5.87 -16.45
N LYS A 17 -6.65 6.43 -17.10
CA LYS A 17 -6.23 7.83 -16.89
C LYS A 17 -7.38 8.81 -17.15
N ALA A 18 -8.04 8.67 -18.30
CA ALA A 18 -9.15 9.54 -18.68
C ALA A 18 -10.35 9.42 -17.72
N GLN A 19 -10.69 8.20 -17.31
CA GLN A 19 -11.76 7.94 -16.34
C GLN A 19 -11.44 8.57 -14.98
N ALA A 20 -10.25 8.31 -14.44
CA ALA A 20 -9.82 8.88 -13.17
C ALA A 20 -9.80 10.41 -13.21
N GLN A 21 -9.31 11.00 -14.31
CA GLN A 21 -9.33 12.46 -14.48
C GLN A 21 -10.75 13.04 -14.48
N LYS A 22 -11.72 12.35 -15.10
CA LYS A 22 -13.13 12.80 -15.08
C LYS A 22 -13.71 12.79 -13.66
N VAL A 23 -13.43 11.73 -12.90
CA VAL A 23 -13.88 11.58 -11.50
C VAL A 23 -13.24 12.62 -10.60
N LEU A 24 -11.92 12.80 -10.68
CA LEU A 24 -11.23 13.81 -9.89
C LEU A 24 -11.70 15.23 -10.22
N LYS A 25 -11.96 15.52 -11.49
CA LYS A 25 -12.51 16.81 -11.92
C LYS A 25 -13.91 17.06 -11.37
N SER A 26 -14.75 16.04 -11.20
CA SER A 26 -16.05 16.21 -10.52
C SER A 26 -15.92 16.58 -9.04
N TYR A 27 -14.78 16.28 -8.42
CA TYR A 27 -14.45 16.72 -7.07
C TYR A 27 -13.63 18.03 -7.03
N GLY A 28 -13.41 18.69 -8.18
CA GLY A 28 -12.57 19.89 -8.27
C GLY A 28 -11.07 19.64 -8.10
N LEU A 29 -10.62 18.38 -8.18
CA LEU A 29 -9.23 17.99 -7.96
C LEU A 29 -8.50 17.74 -9.27
N SER A 30 -7.23 18.13 -9.30
CA SER A 30 -6.29 17.73 -10.35
C SER A 30 -5.69 16.35 -10.06
N MET A 31 -5.18 15.66 -11.09
CA MET A 31 -4.48 14.39 -10.90
C MET A 31 -3.24 14.55 -10.01
N SER A 32 -2.47 15.63 -10.18
CA SER A 32 -1.28 15.90 -9.39
C SER A 32 -1.63 16.10 -7.91
N THR A 33 -2.68 16.88 -7.62
CA THR A 33 -3.17 17.11 -6.25
C THR A 33 -3.63 15.80 -5.60
N ALA A 34 -4.35 14.95 -6.34
CA ALA A 34 -4.80 13.66 -5.81
C ALA A 34 -3.62 12.72 -5.48
N VAL A 35 -2.59 12.71 -6.33
CA VAL A 35 -1.37 11.92 -6.07
C VAL A 35 -0.59 12.48 -4.88
N ASP A 36 -0.49 13.80 -4.74
CA ASP A 36 0.16 14.45 -3.61
C ASP A 36 -0.51 14.10 -2.28
N LEU A 37 -1.85 14.21 -2.21
CA LEU A 37 -2.64 13.81 -1.05
C LEU A 37 -2.48 12.32 -0.70
N LEU A 38 -2.42 11.46 -1.72
CA LEU A 38 -2.16 10.03 -1.52
C LEU A 38 -0.79 9.80 -0.88
N LEU A 39 0.26 10.45 -1.38
CA LEU A 39 1.61 10.33 -0.82
C LEU A 39 1.67 10.85 0.61
N HIS A 40 1.03 11.99 0.88
CA HIS A 40 0.93 12.56 2.21
C HIS A 40 0.29 11.58 3.19
N ARG A 41 -0.85 10.98 2.80
CA ARG A 41 -1.57 10.03 3.66
C ARG A 41 -0.76 8.76 3.94
N ILE A 42 0.00 8.26 2.96
CA ILE A 42 0.87 7.09 3.13
C ILE A 42 1.99 7.39 4.14
N VAL A 43 2.56 8.59 4.11
CA VAL A 43 3.60 9.01 5.05
C VAL A 43 3.04 9.18 6.46
N GLU A 44 1.87 9.80 6.60
CA GLU A 44 1.21 10.03 7.89
C GLU A 44 0.75 8.73 8.56
N ASP A 45 0.02 7.88 7.84
CA ASP A 45 -0.56 6.66 8.40
C ASP A 45 0.42 5.48 8.43
N LYS A 46 1.55 5.59 7.72
CA LYS A 46 2.48 4.48 7.44
C LYS A 46 1.77 3.25 6.86
N ALA A 47 0.68 3.48 6.14
CA ALA A 47 -0.19 2.46 5.56
C ALA A 47 -0.74 2.93 4.21
N LEU A 48 -1.09 1.98 3.34
CA LEU A 48 -1.84 2.32 2.13
C LEU A 48 -3.30 2.58 2.50
N PRO A 49 -3.95 3.62 1.95
CA PRO A 49 -5.34 3.98 2.26
C PRO A 49 -6.37 3.05 1.61
N PHE A 50 -5.94 1.87 1.15
CA PHE A 50 -6.78 0.82 0.61
C PHE A 50 -6.33 -0.51 1.21
N GLU A 51 -7.29 -1.38 1.49
CA GLU A 51 -7.02 -2.71 2.01
C GLU A 51 -6.18 -3.52 1.00
N ILE A 52 -4.92 -3.79 1.35
CA ILE A 52 -4.08 -4.69 0.58
C ILE A 52 -4.53 -6.12 0.90
N LYS A 53 -5.44 -6.67 0.08
CA LYS A 53 -5.95 -8.05 0.24
C LYS A 53 -4.91 -9.15 0.04
N ILE A 54 -3.70 -8.81 -0.39
CA ILE A 54 -2.62 -9.79 -0.60
C ILE A 54 -1.59 -9.59 0.51
N PRO A 55 -1.41 -10.56 1.43
CA PRO A 55 -0.35 -10.47 2.41
C PRO A 55 0.99 -10.31 1.68
N ASN A 56 1.72 -9.25 2.01
CA ASN A 56 3.03 -8.98 1.42
C ASN A 56 3.99 -10.15 1.72
N ALA A 57 5.09 -10.26 0.95
CA ALA A 57 5.98 -11.40 1.06
C ALA A 57 6.54 -11.58 2.49
N GLU A 58 6.84 -10.49 3.18
CA GLU A 58 7.28 -10.49 4.57
C GLU A 58 6.22 -11.06 5.52
N THR A 59 4.95 -10.68 5.37
CA THR A 59 3.84 -11.24 6.17
C THR A 59 3.68 -12.74 5.91
N ARG A 60 3.84 -13.20 4.66
CA ARG A 60 3.80 -14.65 4.37
C ARG A 60 4.96 -15.41 5.02
N VAL A 61 6.15 -14.82 5.03
CA VAL A 61 7.33 -15.43 5.68
C VAL A 61 7.12 -15.51 7.19
N ALA A 62 6.70 -14.41 7.83
CA ALA A 62 6.44 -14.37 9.26
C ALA A 62 5.33 -15.35 9.70
N ILE A 63 4.25 -15.48 8.91
CA ILE A 63 3.19 -16.48 9.17
C ILE A 63 3.73 -17.90 9.06
N ASN A 64 4.58 -18.17 8.07
CA ASN A 64 5.17 -19.50 7.87
C ASN A 64 6.17 -19.86 8.97
N GLU A 65 7.00 -18.91 9.42
CA GLU A 65 7.92 -19.08 10.54
C GLU A 65 7.19 -19.32 11.86
N SER A 66 6.10 -18.58 12.09
CA SER A 66 5.23 -18.76 13.26
C SER A 66 4.60 -20.15 13.27
N ARG A 67 4.10 -20.64 12.12
CA ARG A 67 3.54 -22.00 12.01
C ARG A 67 4.57 -23.09 12.28
N LYS A 68 5.81 -22.92 11.80
CA LYS A 68 6.90 -23.87 12.06
C LYS A 68 7.29 -23.93 13.54
N THR A 69 7.39 -22.78 14.20
CA THR A 69 7.72 -22.72 15.63
C THR A 69 6.60 -23.28 16.51
N MET A 70 5.34 -23.08 16.15
CA MET A 70 4.18 -23.67 16.85
C MET A 70 4.15 -25.20 16.69
N ALA A 71 4.42 -25.72 15.48
CA ALA A 71 4.45 -27.16 15.23
C ALA A 71 5.65 -27.86 15.90
N GLN A 72 6.78 -27.17 16.08
CA GLN A 72 7.94 -27.69 16.83
C GLN A 72 7.77 -27.61 18.35
N ARG A 73 6.81 -26.82 18.84
CA ARG A 73 6.49 -26.66 20.26
C ARG A 73 5.31 -27.53 20.72
N GLN A 74 4.92 -28.55 19.96
CA GLN A 74 3.94 -29.52 20.47
C GLN A 74 4.46 -30.06 21.81
N PRO A 75 3.75 -29.84 22.92
CA PRO A 75 4.18 -30.33 24.22
C PRO A 75 4.23 -31.85 24.17
N HIS A 76 5.32 -32.42 24.68
CA HIS A 76 5.31 -33.80 25.15
C HIS A 76 4.07 -33.97 26.03
N PRO A 77 3.24 -35.01 25.81
CA PRO A 77 2.28 -35.39 26.83
C PRO A 77 3.12 -35.91 28.01
N ASP A 78 3.21 -35.09 29.06
CA ASP A 78 3.64 -35.54 30.38
C ASP A 78 2.53 -36.45 30.95
N GLU A 79 2.94 -37.68 31.29
CA GLU A 79 2.26 -38.75 32.07
C GLU A 79 0.92 -39.34 31.58
#